data_AF-F2CDN9-F1
#
_entry.id   AF-F2CDN9-F1
#
_cell.length_a   1.000
_cell.length_b   1.000
_cell.length_c   1.000
_cell.angle_alpha   90.00
_cell.angle_beta   90.00
_cell.angle_gamma   90.00
#
_symmetry.space_group_name_H-M   'P 1'
#
loop_
_entity.id
_entity.type
_entity.pdbx_description
1 polymer ?
#
loop_
_entity_poly.entity_id
_entity_poly.type
_entity_poly.pdbx_seq_one_letter_code
_entity_poly.pdbx_strand_id
1 'polypeptide(L)'
;MKQKQIAILSVVAVMASLVIEGAIIIVQNKDLFTDRTKQEKKEEQEPHEKQLAYLKKHEEEIKEFVKSQNSKIETVQIDWNETMWEEVGNGTPQGGGEVVIVGGGFNNIEGSTWQVMFRIKNEKIVFDTMTQGSPLRVGGRIYE
;
A
#
# COMPACT_ATOMS: atom_id res chain seq x y z
N MET A 1 31.94 -66.04 5.33
CA MET A 1 30.96 -65.09 4.76
C MET A 1 31.47 -63.67 5.00
N LYS A 2 31.56 -62.87 3.92
CA LYS A 2 31.45 -61.40 3.78
C LYS A 2 31.92 -60.53 4.96
N GLN A 3 33.04 -59.79 4.85
CA GLN A 3 33.28 -58.52 4.13
C GLN A 3 33.14 -57.27 5.02
N LYS A 4 34.23 -56.47 4.98
CA LYS A 4 34.30 -54.99 4.99
C LYS A 4 34.04 -54.28 6.32
N GLN A 5 35.10 -53.80 6.98
CA GLN A 5 35.72 -52.46 6.78
C GLN A 5 34.73 -51.33 7.09
N ILE A 6 34.90 -50.69 8.24
CA ILE A 6 34.34 -49.35 8.51
C ILE A 6 35.54 -48.42 8.58
N ALA A 7 35.83 -47.78 7.44
CA ALA A 7 36.71 -46.63 7.32
C ALA A 7 35.98 -45.43 7.97
N ILE A 8 36.61 -44.75 8.93
CA ILE A 8 37.25 -43.43 8.81
C ILE A 8 36.27 -42.24 8.79
N LEU A 9 36.46 -41.38 9.80
CA LEU A 9 36.36 -39.92 9.87
C LEU A 9 35.19 -39.26 9.10
N SER A 10 34.43 -38.35 9.69
CA SER A 10 34.97 -37.03 10.07
C SER A 10 33.96 -36.27 10.92
N VAL A 11 34.48 -35.68 11.99
CA VAL A 11 33.87 -34.60 12.76
C VAL A 11 33.65 -33.39 11.86
N VAL A 12 32.42 -32.87 11.80
CA VAL A 12 32.20 -31.43 11.58
C VAL A 12 31.12 -31.00 12.57
N ALA A 13 31.58 -30.50 13.71
CA ALA A 13 30.79 -29.64 14.56
C ALA A 13 30.92 -28.21 14.01
N VAL A 14 29.81 -27.61 13.61
CA VAL A 14 29.68 -26.14 13.56
C VAL A 14 28.49 -25.77 14.43
N MET A 15 28.82 -25.05 15.50
CA MET A 15 27.90 -24.48 16.47
C MET A 15 27.38 -23.11 16.02
N ALA A 16 26.29 -22.71 16.67
CA ALA A 16 25.65 -21.39 16.74
C ALA A 16 24.64 -21.10 15.61
N SER A 17 23.40 -20.67 15.88
CA SER A 17 22.90 -19.91 17.03
C SER A 17 21.40 -20.12 17.21
N LEU A 18 20.96 -20.30 18.46
CA LEU A 18 19.56 -20.13 18.87
C LEU A 18 19.16 -18.67 18.65
N VAL A 19 18.31 -18.42 17.65
CA VAL A 19 17.46 -17.22 17.63
C VAL A 19 16.03 -17.72 17.73
N ILE A 20 15.49 -17.59 18.94
CA ILE A 20 14.07 -17.72 19.22
C ILE A 20 13.48 -16.34 18.98
N GLU A 21 12.79 -16.17 17.85
CA GLU A 21 11.57 -15.35 17.71
C GLU A 21 10.98 -15.60 16.32
N GLY A 22 9.76 -16.14 16.28
CA GLY A 22 9.04 -16.46 15.04
C GLY A 22 9.40 -17.83 14.48
N ALA A 23 8.53 -18.83 14.69
CA ALA A 23 8.64 -20.12 14.03
C ALA A 23 8.63 -19.92 12.50
N ILE A 24 9.80 -20.04 11.86
CA ILE A 24 9.85 -20.36 10.44
C ILE A 24 9.40 -21.81 10.34
N ILE A 25 8.11 -22.01 10.08
CA ILE A 25 7.62 -23.29 9.61
C ILE A 25 8.12 -23.42 8.17
N ILE A 26 9.27 -24.07 7.97
CA ILE A 26 9.64 -24.57 6.64
C ILE A 26 8.77 -25.82 6.40
N VAL A 27 7.52 -25.61 6.01
CA VAL A 27 6.68 -26.69 5.47
C VAL A 27 7.20 -26.97 4.06
N GLN A 28 7.73 -28.16 3.85
CA GLN A 28 8.00 -28.74 2.55
C GLN A 28 6.68 -29.10 1.85
N ASN A 29 5.83 -28.12 1.57
CA ASN A 29 4.67 -28.26 0.70
C ASN A 29 4.54 -27.01 -0.16
N LYS A 30 5.26 -27.01 -1.29
CA LYS A 30 5.29 -25.91 -2.27
C LYS A 30 3.92 -25.59 -2.88
N ASP A 31 2.94 -26.50 -2.77
CA ASP A 31 1.63 -26.32 -3.39
C ASP A 31 0.58 -25.64 -2.49
N LEU A 32 0.72 -25.65 -1.16
CA LEU A 32 -0.30 -25.09 -0.27
C LEU A 32 -0.22 -23.57 -0.06
N PHE A 33 0.93 -22.96 -0.39
CA PHE A 33 1.17 -21.53 -0.16
C PHE A 33 1.27 -20.70 -1.43
N THR A 34 1.51 -21.33 -2.59
CA THR A 34 1.67 -20.60 -3.87
C THR A 34 0.33 -20.18 -4.48
N ASP A 35 -0.71 -21.01 -4.33
CA ASP A 35 -2.06 -20.67 -4.79
C ASP A 35 -2.70 -19.59 -3.91
N ARG A 36 -2.46 -19.62 -2.59
CA ARG A 36 -2.94 -18.61 -1.66
C ARG A 36 -2.41 -17.21 -2.02
N THR A 37 -1.11 -17.05 -2.31
CA THR A 37 -0.54 -15.74 -2.64
C THR A 37 -1.05 -15.20 -3.99
N LYS A 38 -1.29 -16.07 -4.98
CA LYS A 38 -1.88 -15.65 -6.26
C LYS A 38 -3.36 -15.31 -6.12
N GLN A 39 -4.09 -16.05 -5.31
CA GLN A 39 -5.50 -15.82 -5.04
C GLN A 39 -5.71 -14.55 -4.23
N GLU A 40 -4.98 -14.35 -3.12
CA GLU A 40 -5.01 -13.13 -2.30
C GLU A 40 -4.61 -11.90 -3.14
N LYS A 41 -3.52 -11.98 -3.92
CA LYS A 41 -3.09 -10.87 -4.79
C LYS A 41 -4.11 -10.53 -5.87
N LYS A 42 -4.84 -11.52 -6.40
CA LYS A 42 -5.91 -11.31 -7.39
C LYS A 42 -7.19 -10.80 -6.75
N GLU A 43 -7.53 -11.30 -5.57
CA GLU A 43 -8.68 -10.87 -4.78
C GLU A 43 -8.52 -9.46 -4.22
N GLU A 44 -7.30 -8.97 -4.01
CA GLU A 44 -7.01 -7.59 -3.57
C GLU A 44 -6.94 -6.59 -4.76
N GLN A 45 -6.51 -7.06 -5.94
CA GLN A 45 -6.55 -6.26 -7.18
C GLN A 45 -7.99 -5.89 -7.60
N GLU A 46 -8.94 -6.81 -7.43
CA GLU A 46 -10.34 -6.60 -7.81
C GLU A 46 -11.05 -5.46 -7.02
N PRO A 47 -10.93 -5.35 -5.69
CA PRO A 47 -11.37 -4.20 -4.89
C PRO A 47 -10.71 -2.90 -5.32
N HIS A 48 -9.37 -2.86 -5.46
CA HIS A 48 -8.66 -1.63 -5.81
C HIS A 48 -9.06 -1.11 -7.20
N GLU A 49 -9.25 -1.99 -8.18
CA GLU A 49 -9.74 -1.60 -9.51
C GLU A 49 -11.15 -1.01 -9.46
N LYS A 50 -12.07 -1.63 -8.70
CA LYS A 50 -13.44 -1.12 -8.51
C LYS A 50 -13.46 0.23 -7.80
N GLN A 51 -12.61 0.38 -6.78
CA GLN A 51 -12.44 1.61 -6.02
C GLN A 51 -11.85 2.73 -6.90
N LEU A 52 -10.81 2.43 -7.69
CA LEU A 52 -10.22 3.38 -8.64
C LEU A 52 -11.22 3.81 -9.71
N ALA A 53 -12.01 2.86 -10.24
CA ALA A 53 -13.08 3.18 -11.20
C ALA A 53 -14.15 4.08 -10.58
N TYR A 54 -14.50 3.85 -9.31
CA TYR A 54 -15.41 4.72 -8.57
C TYR A 54 -14.84 6.14 -8.39
N LEU A 55 -13.57 6.29 -8.01
CA LEU A 55 -12.91 7.60 -7.90
C LEU A 55 -12.85 8.34 -9.23
N LYS A 56 -12.51 7.65 -10.32
CA LYS A 56 -12.50 8.22 -11.68
C LYS A 56 -13.88 8.72 -12.12
N LYS A 57 -14.95 8.07 -11.67
CA LYS A 57 -16.32 8.54 -11.92
C LYS A 57 -16.63 9.85 -11.17
N HIS A 58 -15.98 10.08 -10.04
CA HIS A 58 -16.14 11.27 -9.18
C HIS A 58 -14.96 12.25 -9.31
N GLU A 59 -14.31 12.26 -10.48
CA GLU A 59 -13.12 13.09 -10.75
C GLU A 59 -13.41 14.58 -10.58
N GLU A 60 -14.57 15.06 -11.03
CA GLU A 60 -14.91 16.48 -10.96
C GLU A 60 -15.18 16.94 -9.52
N GLU A 61 -15.87 16.13 -8.70
CA GLU A 61 -16.06 16.43 -7.27
C GLU A 61 -14.72 16.50 -6.51
N ILE A 62 -13.76 15.63 -6.87
CA ILE A 62 -12.40 15.68 -6.31
C ILE A 62 -11.70 16.98 -6.72
N LYS A 63 -11.76 17.35 -8.00
CA LYS A 63 -11.14 18.59 -8.49
C LYS A 63 -11.74 19.84 -7.85
N GLU A 64 -13.08 19.88 -7.71
CA GLU A 64 -13.78 20.99 -7.05
C GLU A 64 -13.35 21.12 -5.59
N PHE A 65 -13.24 20.01 -4.86
CA PHE A 65 -12.73 20.01 -3.50
C PHE A 65 -11.31 20.58 -3.43
N VAL A 66 -10.38 20.13 -4.29
CA VAL A 66 -9.00 20.62 -4.30
C VAL A 66 -8.95 22.12 -4.62
N LYS A 67 -9.72 22.59 -5.61
CA LYS A 67 -9.85 24.02 -5.93
C LYS A 67 -10.35 24.83 -4.73
N SER A 68 -11.31 24.30 -3.97
CA SER A 68 -11.84 24.99 -2.79
C SER A 68 -10.82 25.20 -1.66
N GLN A 69 -9.70 24.45 -1.65
CA GLN A 69 -8.68 24.56 -0.60
C GLN A 69 -7.85 25.85 -0.72
N ASN A 70 -7.75 26.44 -1.92
CA ASN A 70 -7.05 27.71 -2.12
C ASN A 70 -7.61 28.43 -3.35
N SER A 71 -8.06 29.67 -3.18
CA SER A 71 -8.66 30.49 -4.25
C SER A 71 -7.73 30.80 -5.43
N LYS A 72 -6.42 30.57 -5.28
CA LYS A 72 -5.42 30.73 -6.35
C LYS A 72 -5.34 29.49 -7.26
N ILE A 73 -6.03 28.39 -6.95
CA ILE A 73 -6.10 27.22 -7.81
C ILE A 73 -7.15 27.42 -8.90
N GLU A 74 -6.70 27.47 -10.14
CA GLU A 74 -7.53 27.61 -11.33
C GLU A 74 -7.76 26.25 -12.01
N THR A 75 -6.73 25.40 -12.07
CA THR A 75 -6.78 24.07 -12.68
C THR A 75 -6.22 23.01 -11.75
N VAL A 76 -6.77 21.80 -11.85
CA VAL A 76 -6.34 20.62 -11.08
C VAL A 76 -6.10 19.49 -12.06
N GLN A 77 -4.96 18.83 -11.93
CA GLN A 77 -4.56 17.65 -12.68
C GLN A 77 -4.48 16.48 -11.69
N ILE A 78 -5.22 15.40 -11.94
CA ILE A 78 -5.11 14.17 -11.16
C ILE A 78 -4.11 13.23 -11.85
N ASP A 79 -3.16 12.69 -11.10
CA ASP A 79 -2.33 11.57 -11.55
C ASP A 79 -2.85 10.28 -10.94
N TRP A 80 -3.66 9.55 -11.70
CA TRP A 80 -4.20 8.28 -11.25
C TRP A 80 -3.14 7.21 -10.99
N ASN A 81 -1.92 7.34 -11.57
CA ASN A 81 -0.82 6.42 -11.31
C ASN A 81 -0.20 6.61 -9.92
N GLU A 82 -0.39 7.79 -9.31
CA GLU A 82 0.03 8.09 -7.93
C GLU A 82 -1.01 7.63 -6.89
N THR A 83 -2.10 6.97 -7.31
CA THR A 83 -3.11 6.46 -6.37
C THR A 83 -2.52 5.33 -5.53
N MET A 84 -2.65 5.45 -4.20
CA MET A 84 -2.09 4.48 -3.25
C MET A 84 -3.15 4.02 -2.25
N TRP A 85 -3.03 2.77 -1.82
CA TRP A 85 -3.84 2.17 -0.76
C TRP A 85 -2.93 1.93 0.43
N GLU A 86 -3.29 2.47 1.59
CA GLU A 86 -2.48 2.42 2.79
C GLU A 86 -3.32 2.08 4.03
N GLU A 87 -2.73 1.32 4.96
CA GLU A 87 -3.28 1.18 6.29
C GLU A 87 -2.77 2.32 7.18
N VAL A 88 -3.67 3.16 7.67
CA VAL A 88 -3.33 4.26 8.56
C VAL A 88 -3.18 3.72 9.98
N GLY A 89 -2.07 4.03 10.66
CA GLY A 89 -1.90 3.72 12.08
C GLY A 89 -2.60 4.74 12.98
N ASN A 90 -3.27 4.29 14.05
CA ASN A 90 -3.82 5.16 15.10
C ASN A 90 -3.14 4.98 16.47
N GLY A 91 -2.02 4.24 16.53
CA GLY A 91 -1.31 3.94 17.78
C GLY A 91 -1.97 2.87 18.66
N THR A 92 -3.05 2.21 18.21
CA THR A 92 -3.67 1.06 18.88
C THR A 92 -3.51 -0.21 18.03
N PRO A 93 -3.60 -1.42 18.62
CA PRO A 93 -3.58 -2.68 17.85
C PRO A 93 -4.72 -2.81 16.83
N GLN A 94 -5.76 -1.96 16.92
CA GLN A 94 -6.89 -1.96 16.00
C GLN A 94 -6.59 -1.22 14.69
N GLY A 95 -5.51 -0.43 14.65
CA GLY A 95 -5.19 0.41 13.50
C GLY A 95 -6.18 1.56 13.30
N GLY A 96 -5.84 2.49 12.41
CA GLY A 96 -6.69 3.57 11.93
C GLY A 96 -7.55 3.19 10.71
N GLY A 97 -7.38 1.98 10.19
CA GLY A 97 -8.08 1.45 9.03
C GLY A 97 -7.42 1.79 7.70
N GLU A 98 -7.99 1.27 6.62
CA GLU A 98 -7.48 1.43 5.27
C GLU A 98 -7.99 2.73 4.63
N VAL A 99 -7.13 3.36 3.83
CA VAL A 99 -7.44 4.55 3.05
C VAL A 99 -6.93 4.40 1.62
N VAL A 100 -7.58 5.11 0.71
CA VAL A 100 -7.03 5.39 -0.62
C VAL A 100 -6.62 6.86 -0.69
N ILE A 101 -5.42 7.11 -1.19
CA ILE A 101 -4.82 8.43 -1.37
C ILE A 101 -4.78 8.72 -2.86
N VAL A 102 -5.29 9.88 -3.25
CA VAL A 102 -5.28 10.38 -4.63
C VAL A 102 -4.50 11.69 -4.65
N GLY A 103 -3.64 11.86 -5.66
CA GLY A 103 -2.82 13.05 -5.79
C GLY A 103 -2.67 13.53 -7.23
N GLY A 104 -1.91 14.61 -7.37
CA GLY A 104 -1.54 15.17 -8.66
C GLY A 104 -1.04 16.61 -8.54
N GLY A 105 -1.12 17.36 -9.63
CA GLY A 105 -0.67 18.75 -9.75
C GLY A 105 -1.80 19.76 -9.84
N PHE A 106 -1.45 21.05 -9.80
CA PHE A 106 -2.39 22.15 -10.01
C PHE A 106 -1.76 23.29 -10.81
N ASN A 107 -2.60 24.11 -11.46
CA ASN A 107 -2.20 25.28 -12.25
C ASN A 107 -1.18 25.03 -13.36
N ASN A 108 -0.95 23.76 -13.74
CA ASN A 108 0.14 23.37 -14.64
C ASN A 108 1.53 23.86 -14.15
N ILE A 109 1.69 24.02 -12.84
CA ILE A 109 2.97 24.43 -12.24
C ILE A 109 3.83 23.18 -12.04
N GLU A 110 5.04 23.18 -12.58
CA GLU A 110 6.00 22.10 -12.36
C GLU A 110 6.33 21.95 -10.87
N GLY A 111 6.27 20.71 -10.38
CA GLY A 111 6.49 20.41 -8.96
C GLY A 111 5.38 20.90 -8.03
N SER A 112 4.20 21.25 -8.58
CA SER A 112 3.00 21.42 -7.77
C SER A 112 2.45 20.06 -7.34
N THR A 113 2.06 19.94 -6.07
CA THR A 113 1.48 18.71 -5.55
C THR A 113 0.32 18.98 -4.58
N TRP A 114 -0.64 18.07 -4.61
CA TRP A 114 -1.74 17.96 -3.65
C TRP A 114 -2.07 16.49 -3.40
N GLN A 115 -2.65 16.18 -2.25
CA GLN A 115 -3.23 14.87 -1.97
C GLN A 115 -4.54 14.99 -1.20
N VAL A 116 -5.48 14.11 -1.52
CA VAL A 116 -6.67 13.85 -0.72
C VAL A 116 -6.71 12.37 -0.34
N MET A 117 -7.38 12.06 0.76
CA MET A 117 -7.56 10.70 1.23
C MET A 117 -9.03 10.38 1.49
N PHE A 118 -9.40 9.13 1.27
CA PHE A 118 -10.72 8.58 1.57
C PHE A 118 -10.58 7.35 2.43
N ARG A 119 -11.47 7.19 3.41
CA ARG A 119 -11.57 5.95 4.18
C ARG A 119 -12.20 4.85 3.35
N ILE A 120 -11.69 3.64 3.53
CA ILE A 120 -12.28 2.42 3.01
C ILE A 120 -13.00 1.72 4.17
N LYS A 121 -14.24 1.30 3.93
CA LYS A 121 -15.02 0.49 4.87
C LYS A 121 -15.72 -0.61 4.11
N ASN A 122 -15.53 -1.85 4.55
CA ASN A 122 -16.06 -3.04 3.89
C ASN A 122 -15.71 -3.04 2.39
N GLU A 123 -14.43 -2.83 2.06
CA GLU A 123 -13.87 -2.78 0.69
C GLU A 123 -14.45 -1.67 -0.20
N LYS A 124 -15.18 -0.71 0.36
CA LYS A 124 -15.80 0.40 -0.37
C LYS A 124 -15.29 1.74 0.11
N ILE A 125 -15.06 2.63 -0.84
CA ILE A 125 -14.74 4.03 -0.55
C ILE A 125 -15.95 4.69 0.09
N VAL A 126 -15.73 5.35 1.22
CA VAL A 126 -16.71 6.22 1.85
C VAL A 126 -16.43 7.65 1.37
N PHE A 127 -17.06 8.06 0.27
CA PHE A 127 -16.71 9.28 -0.44
C PHE A 127 -16.76 10.54 0.45
N ASP A 128 -17.76 10.64 1.33
CA ASP A 128 -17.95 11.75 2.27
C ASP A 128 -16.82 11.89 3.31
N THR A 129 -15.86 10.95 3.35
CA THR A 129 -14.65 11.04 4.19
C THR A 129 -13.48 11.70 3.48
N MET A 130 -13.68 12.23 2.26
CA MET A 130 -12.68 12.99 1.53
C MET A 130 -12.12 14.10 2.41
N THR A 131 -10.81 14.05 2.64
CA THR A 131 -10.09 15.08 3.38
C THR A 131 -8.77 15.38 2.72
N GLN A 132 -8.25 16.59 2.94
CA GLN A 132 -6.91 16.95 2.52
C GLN A 132 -5.90 16.03 3.23
N GLY A 133 -5.13 15.28 2.45
CA GLY A 133 -4.09 14.36 2.93
C GLY A 133 -2.74 15.04 3.12
N SER A 134 -2.45 16.08 2.34
CA SER A 134 -1.24 16.89 2.50
C SER A 134 -1.46 18.36 2.11
N PRO A 135 -0.64 19.29 2.63
CA PRO A 135 -0.67 20.68 2.19
C PRO A 135 -0.41 20.80 0.69
N LEU A 136 -1.02 21.80 0.05
CA LEU A 136 -0.66 22.21 -1.31
C LEU A 136 0.80 22.63 -1.32
N ARG A 137 1.58 22.16 -2.29
CA ARG A 137 3.00 22.50 -2.41
C ARG A 137 3.40 22.88 -3.82
N VAL A 138 4.48 23.66 -3.93
CA VAL A 138 5.24 23.91 -5.17
C VAL A 138 6.73 23.76 -4.84
N GLY A 139 7.43 22.88 -5.56
CA GLY A 139 8.86 22.62 -5.31
C GLY A 139 9.14 22.17 -3.88
N GLY A 140 8.21 21.41 -3.28
CA GLY A 140 8.30 20.92 -1.90
C GLY A 140 7.95 21.93 -0.80
N ARG A 141 7.69 23.20 -1.13
CA ARG A 141 7.30 24.24 -0.16
C ARG A 141 5.79 24.43 -0.14
N ILE A 142 5.24 24.82 1.00
CA ILE A 142 3.80 25.11 1.13
C ILE A 142 3.42 26.23 0.16
N TYR A 143 2.31 26.03 -0.54
CA TYR A 143 1.70 27.01 -1.42
C TYR A 143 0.56 27.74 -0.68
N GLU A 144 0.77 29.04 -0.48
CA GLU A 144 -0.17 29.96 0.18
C GLU A 144 -0.87 30.84 -0.85
#